data_AF-A0A6I8VS40-F1
#
_entry.id   AF-A0A6I8VS40-F1
#
_cell.length_a   1.000
_cell.length_b   1.000
_cell.length_c   1.000
_cell.angle_alpha   90.00
_cell.angle_beta   90.00
_cell.angle_gamma   90.00
#
_symmetry.space_group_name_H-M   'P 1'
#
loop_
_entity.id
_entity.type
_entity.pdbx_description
1 polymer ?
#
loop_
_entity_poly.entity_id
_entity_poly.type
_entity_poly.pdbx_seq_one_letter_code
_entity_poly.pdbx_strand_id
1 'polypeptide(L)'
;MAASCLLLAIILIFCVFSFITLVGLFYLIIGLITYTSACAPLKDGQNILRHVDPVIDLNRYMSGRSGETQPTLPVSDAIRACNANESIFDLLRAKKIYDIDNLLNKEIFVEDFEDPPVFTGDLTTLKLILEEEKVHLNKMRAGNLSEYHSILYSEHLCTKFTHTDYSILKTKTRLFAYEINTRYLKGFPACLAYFLASSDLAKYDEYLVVPLTNAVNKALQKVNEIDSLILYDNNNFGNSIGVLMDAVQRSEDFIRYKGSNYINNLAHNLSISVNLQLQEYIERVISEVNKNVGHCKPLAYIYSQSAYLICERLVDPINAFAMATLLCCMFLLPVLPVAHRLMCMYLKIYPSPIVTQLAAAAAAAEAAEGARCPVCTGPPVWLGPTTSWPQDHRGTSGLPASEELNTSEGSVTNSKRKKE
;
A
#
# COMPACT_ATOMS: atom_id res chain seq x y z
N MET A 1 -16.37 40.40 -64.50
CA MET A 1 -15.50 39.63 -63.57
C MET A 1 -15.95 39.77 -62.12
N ALA A 2 -16.21 40.98 -61.59
CA ALA A 2 -16.56 41.12 -60.16
C ALA A 2 -17.92 40.50 -59.74
N ALA A 3 -18.93 40.46 -60.63
CA ALA A 3 -20.22 39.81 -60.35
C ALA A 3 -20.09 38.29 -60.10
N SER A 4 -19.22 37.62 -60.87
CA SER A 4 -18.94 36.19 -60.72
C SER A 4 -18.16 35.90 -59.43
N CYS A 5 -17.24 36.79 -59.04
CA CYS A 5 -16.55 36.70 -57.75
C CYS A 5 -17.50 36.89 -56.57
N LEU A 6 -18.49 37.79 -56.67
CA LEU A 6 -19.52 37.97 -55.63
C LEU A 6 -20.44 36.76 -55.52
N LEU A 7 -20.85 36.14 -56.63
CA LEU A 7 -21.66 34.91 -56.62
C LEU A 7 -20.89 33.75 -55.95
N LEU A 8 -19.61 33.56 -56.29
CA LEU A 8 -18.76 32.55 -55.64
C LEU A 8 -18.60 32.79 -54.14
N ALA A 9 -18.44 34.06 -53.73
CA ALA A 9 -18.36 34.42 -52.32
C ALA A 9 -19.67 34.13 -51.57
N ILE A 10 -20.84 34.44 -52.16
CA ILE A 10 -22.15 34.15 -51.57
C ILE A 10 -22.36 32.63 -51.40
N ILE A 11 -21.98 31.83 -52.40
CA ILE A 11 -22.06 30.36 -52.32
C ILE A 11 -21.13 29.82 -51.24
N LEU A 12 -19.88 30.29 -51.17
CA LEU A 12 -18.95 29.86 -50.12
C LEU A 12 -19.45 30.24 -48.72
N ILE A 13 -19.94 31.47 -48.53
CA ILE A 13 -20.50 31.91 -47.24
C ILE A 13 -21.71 31.04 -46.87
N PHE A 14 -22.59 30.72 -47.84
CA PHE A 14 -23.74 29.85 -47.60
C PHE A 14 -23.33 28.43 -47.21
N CYS A 15 -22.36 27.83 -47.91
CA CYS A 15 -21.84 26.50 -47.60
C CYS A 15 -21.19 26.44 -46.21
N VAL A 16 -20.36 27.43 -45.87
CA VAL A 16 -19.69 27.52 -44.56
C VAL A 16 -20.71 27.76 -43.45
N PHE A 17 -21.69 28.65 -43.68
CA PHE A 17 -22.78 28.91 -42.74
C PHE A 17 -23.63 27.65 -42.50
N SER A 18 -24.02 26.93 -43.55
CA SER A 18 -24.76 25.67 -43.45
C SER A 18 -24.00 24.61 -42.64
N PHE A 19 -22.69 24.49 -42.86
CA PHE A 19 -21.85 23.56 -42.11
C PHE A 19 -21.71 23.96 -40.62
N ILE A 20 -21.41 25.23 -40.34
CA ILE A 20 -21.26 25.75 -38.97
C ILE A 20 -22.57 25.64 -38.19
N THR A 21 -23.71 25.95 -38.81
CA THR A 21 -25.03 25.84 -38.18
C THR A 21 -25.39 24.38 -37.87
N LEU A 22 -25.12 23.45 -38.78
CA LEU A 22 -25.37 22.02 -38.55
C LEU A 22 -24.55 21.50 -37.37
N VAL A 23 -23.24 21.79 -37.35
CA VAL A 23 -22.34 21.38 -36.28
C VAL A 23 -22.72 22.07 -34.95
N GLY A 24 -23.05 23.36 -34.99
CA GLY A 24 -23.50 24.12 -33.83
C GLY A 24 -24.80 23.58 -33.22
N LEU A 25 -25.79 23.23 -34.04
CA LEU A 25 -27.04 22.62 -33.59
C LEU A 25 -26.82 21.23 -32.98
N PHE A 26 -25.92 20.43 -33.57
CA PHE A 26 -25.56 19.14 -33.00
C PHE A 26 -24.95 19.28 -31.60
N TYR A 27 -23.98 20.18 -31.42
CA TYR A 27 -23.39 20.48 -30.11
C TYR A 27 -24.39 21.09 -29.13
N LEU A 28 -25.34 21.89 -29.61
CA LEU A 28 -26.41 22.45 -28.79
C LEU A 28 -27.32 21.34 -28.24
N ILE A 29 -27.73 20.38 -29.07
CA ILE A 29 -28.59 19.27 -28.63
C ILE A 29 -27.84 18.41 -27.60
N ILE A 30 -26.59 18.03 -27.89
CA ILE A 30 -25.79 17.22 -26.96
C ILE A 30 -25.52 17.98 -25.66
N GLY A 31 -25.10 19.25 -25.74
CA GLY A 31 -24.85 20.10 -24.58
C GLY A 31 -26.09 20.28 -23.72
N LEU A 32 -27.25 20.51 -24.33
CA LEU A 32 -28.51 20.69 -23.59
C LEU A 32 -28.99 19.40 -22.93
N ILE A 33 -28.94 18.27 -23.62
CA ILE A 33 -29.33 16.97 -23.05
C ILE A 33 -28.40 16.60 -21.90
N THR A 34 -27.08 16.71 -22.10
CA THR A 34 -26.10 16.38 -21.06
C THR A 34 -26.20 17.32 -19.86
N TYR A 35 -26.43 18.62 -20.09
CA TYR A 35 -26.62 19.60 -19.03
C TYR A 35 -27.88 19.30 -18.20
N THR A 36 -29.02 19.04 -18.86
CA THR A 36 -30.30 18.83 -18.17
C THR A 36 -30.40 17.48 -17.48
N SER A 37 -29.82 16.41 -18.05
CA SER A 37 -29.91 15.06 -17.50
C SER A 37 -28.85 14.74 -16.45
N ALA A 38 -27.62 15.23 -16.63
CA ALA A 38 -26.49 14.88 -15.77
C ALA A 38 -26.05 16.04 -14.87
N CYS A 39 -25.88 17.25 -15.41
CA CYS A 39 -25.23 18.34 -14.69
C CYS A 39 -26.15 19.15 -13.77
N ALA A 40 -27.36 19.49 -14.23
CA ALA A 40 -28.33 20.22 -13.41
C ALA A 40 -28.75 19.43 -12.15
N PRO A 41 -29.04 18.11 -12.23
CA PRO A 41 -29.39 17.32 -11.03
C PRO A 41 -28.23 17.11 -10.07
N LEU A 42 -26.98 17.16 -10.57
CA LEU A 42 -25.78 17.01 -9.76
C LEU A 42 -25.49 18.26 -8.92
N LYS A 43 -25.85 19.45 -9.43
CA LYS A 43 -25.72 20.73 -8.72
C LYS A 43 -26.68 20.84 -7.52
N ASP A 44 -27.83 20.17 -7.61
CA ASP A 44 -28.79 20.01 -6.49
C ASP A 44 -28.47 18.81 -5.58
N GLY A 45 -27.32 18.15 -5.79
CA GLY A 45 -26.65 17.30 -4.80
C GLY A 45 -27.26 15.94 -4.47
N GLN A 46 -28.52 15.62 -4.82
CA GLN A 46 -29.18 14.42 -4.26
C GLN A 46 -30.14 13.64 -5.18
N ASN A 47 -30.50 14.14 -6.37
CA ASN A 47 -31.66 13.61 -7.11
C ASN A 47 -31.34 12.71 -8.33
N ILE A 48 -30.08 12.66 -8.77
CA ILE A 48 -29.70 11.87 -9.96
C ILE A 48 -29.67 10.36 -9.69
N LEU A 49 -29.21 9.96 -8.50
CA LEU A 49 -29.00 8.55 -8.15
C LEU A 49 -30.30 7.75 -7.98
N ARG A 50 -31.41 8.42 -7.65
CA ARG A 50 -32.75 7.79 -7.58
C ARG A 50 -33.23 7.20 -8.91
N HIS A 51 -32.77 7.76 -10.03
CA HIS A 51 -33.14 7.27 -11.36
C HIS A 51 -32.30 6.06 -11.79
N VAL A 52 -31.18 5.80 -11.10
CA VAL A 52 -30.25 4.70 -11.39
C VAL A 52 -30.49 3.50 -10.45
N ASP A 53 -31.09 3.74 -9.29
CA ASP A 53 -31.45 2.71 -8.30
C ASP A 53 -32.22 1.49 -8.84
N PRO A 54 -33.21 1.61 -9.75
CA PRO A 54 -33.90 0.42 -10.28
C PRO A 54 -33.07 -0.36 -11.30
N VAL A 55 -31.99 0.21 -11.85
CA VAL A 55 -31.16 -0.41 -12.88
C VAL A 55 -29.96 -1.14 -12.28
N ILE A 56 -29.44 -0.65 -11.15
CA ILE A 56 -28.23 -1.17 -10.52
C ILE A 56 -28.51 -1.45 -9.04
N ASP A 57 -28.62 -2.73 -8.70
CA ASP A 57 -28.60 -3.21 -7.32
C ASP A 57 -27.21 -3.77 -7.01
N LEU A 58 -26.51 -3.18 -6.05
CA LEU A 58 -25.17 -3.63 -5.65
C LEU A 58 -25.19 -5.04 -5.08
N ASN A 59 -26.31 -5.46 -4.50
CA ASN A 59 -26.41 -6.75 -3.86
C ASN A 59 -26.24 -7.91 -4.86
N ARG A 60 -26.65 -7.70 -6.13
CA ARG A 60 -26.45 -8.67 -7.22
C ARG A 60 -24.97 -8.97 -7.50
N TYR A 61 -24.07 -8.04 -7.20
CA TYR A 61 -22.63 -8.17 -7.46
C TYR A 61 -21.84 -8.67 -6.23
N MET A 62 -22.38 -8.54 -5.01
CA MET A 62 -21.76 -9.07 -3.79
C MET A 62 -22.09 -10.55 -3.55
N SER A 63 -23.23 -11.02 -4.03
CA SER A 63 -23.76 -12.34 -3.67
C SER A 63 -23.50 -13.40 -4.74
N GLY A 64 -22.48 -14.24 -4.52
CA GLY A 64 -22.25 -15.46 -5.29
C GLY A 64 -23.22 -16.61 -5.00
N ARG A 65 -24.34 -16.37 -4.30
CA ARG A 65 -25.26 -17.43 -3.84
C ARG A 65 -26.71 -17.09 -4.23
N SER A 66 -27.15 -17.73 -5.31
CA SER A 66 -28.53 -17.76 -5.78
C SER A 66 -29.38 -18.58 -4.80
N GLY A 67 -30.44 -18.00 -4.21
CA GLY A 67 -31.40 -18.80 -3.46
C GLY A 67 -32.45 -18.07 -2.62
N GLU A 68 -32.15 -16.92 -2.03
CA GLU A 68 -33.11 -16.21 -1.15
C GLU A 68 -33.38 -14.79 -1.64
N THR A 69 -34.58 -14.28 -1.33
CA THR A 69 -35.00 -12.90 -1.59
C THR A 69 -34.13 -11.95 -0.78
N GLN A 70 -32.95 -11.65 -1.28
CA GLN A 70 -32.00 -10.84 -0.54
C GLN A 70 -32.47 -9.38 -0.48
N PRO A 71 -32.17 -8.66 0.62
CA PRO A 71 -32.45 -7.23 0.71
C PRO A 71 -31.75 -6.45 -0.41
N THR A 72 -32.44 -5.48 -1.01
CA THR A 72 -31.84 -4.66 -2.07
C THR A 72 -30.92 -3.59 -1.48
N LEU A 73 -29.76 -3.37 -2.12
CA LEU A 73 -28.85 -2.29 -1.76
C LEU A 73 -28.78 -1.28 -2.92
N PRO A 74 -29.67 -0.27 -2.93
CA PRO A 74 -29.65 0.74 -3.97
C PRO A 74 -28.36 1.58 -3.90
N VAL A 75 -27.83 1.92 -5.06
CA VAL A 75 -26.59 2.70 -5.20
C VAL A 75 -26.71 4.06 -4.50
N SER A 76 -27.89 4.69 -4.54
CA SER A 76 -28.12 5.99 -3.92
C SER A 76 -27.90 5.98 -2.41
N ASP A 77 -28.37 4.94 -1.71
CA ASP A 77 -28.19 4.79 -0.28
C ASP A 77 -26.72 4.49 0.06
N ALA A 78 -26.06 3.67 -0.76
CA ALA A 78 -24.63 3.39 -0.59
C ALA A 78 -23.78 4.66 -0.72
N ILE A 79 -24.01 5.48 -1.76
CA ILE A 79 -23.30 6.76 -1.94
C ILE A 79 -23.65 7.77 -0.84
N ARG A 80 -24.89 7.75 -0.33
CA ARG A 80 -25.29 8.63 0.78
C ARG A 80 -24.57 8.27 2.08
N ALA A 81 -24.56 7.00 2.46
CA ALA A 81 -23.81 6.50 3.62
C ALA A 81 -22.32 6.82 3.49
N CYS A 82 -21.80 6.67 2.28
CA CYS A 82 -20.42 7.01 1.94
C CYS A 82 -20.07 8.48 2.18
N ASN A 83 -20.94 9.40 1.73
CA ASN A 83 -20.80 10.83 1.98
C ASN A 83 -20.93 11.18 3.47
N ALA A 84 -21.76 10.44 4.21
CA ALA A 84 -21.91 10.56 5.66
C ALA A 84 -20.71 9.98 6.45
N ASN A 85 -19.71 9.42 5.76
CA ASN A 85 -18.55 8.75 6.36
C ASN A 85 -18.90 7.51 7.20
N GLU A 86 -20.00 6.86 6.90
CA GLU A 86 -20.39 5.61 7.56
C GLU A 86 -19.52 4.45 7.03
N SER A 87 -19.32 3.41 7.85
CA SER A 87 -18.64 2.21 7.39
C SER A 87 -19.58 1.39 6.50
N ILE A 88 -19.02 0.62 5.56
CA ILE A 88 -19.81 -0.32 4.76
C ILE A 88 -20.57 -1.33 5.64
N PHE A 89 -20.03 -1.68 6.80
CA PHE A 89 -20.64 -2.64 7.72
C PHE A 89 -21.85 -2.05 8.45
N ASP A 90 -21.85 -0.76 8.77
CA ASP A 90 -23.03 -0.07 9.29
C ASP A 90 -24.17 -0.07 8.27
N LEU A 91 -23.84 0.18 7.00
CA LEU A 91 -24.82 0.16 5.90
C LEU A 91 -25.40 -1.25 5.68
N LEU A 92 -24.54 -2.27 5.63
CA LEU A 92 -24.97 -3.66 5.46
C LEU A 92 -25.85 -4.13 6.62
N ARG A 93 -25.54 -3.69 7.85
CA ARG A 93 -26.35 -3.95 9.04
C ARG A 93 -27.70 -3.25 8.97
N ALA A 94 -27.72 -1.96 8.62
CA ALA A 94 -28.95 -1.19 8.46
C ALA A 94 -29.89 -1.80 7.41
N LYS A 95 -29.32 -2.42 6.37
CA LYS A 95 -30.07 -3.12 5.31
C LYS A 95 -30.33 -4.60 5.61
N LYS A 96 -29.95 -5.09 6.80
CA LYS A 96 -30.12 -6.49 7.22
C LYS A 96 -29.48 -7.51 6.26
N ILE A 97 -28.41 -7.12 5.59
CA ILE A 97 -27.66 -7.99 4.66
C ILE A 97 -26.62 -8.79 5.43
N TYR A 98 -25.83 -8.10 6.26
CA TYR A 98 -24.79 -8.71 7.07
C TYR A 98 -24.61 -7.92 8.36
N ASP A 99 -24.53 -8.63 9.47
CA ASP A 99 -24.28 -8.03 10.78
C ASP A 99 -22.97 -8.57 11.34
N ILE A 100 -21.97 -7.69 11.40
CA ILE A 100 -20.64 -8.00 11.92
C ILE A 100 -20.66 -8.28 13.43
N ASP A 101 -21.62 -7.72 14.17
CA ASP A 101 -21.71 -7.94 15.61
C ASP A 101 -22.19 -9.36 15.93
N ASN A 102 -22.86 -10.01 14.98
CA ASN A 102 -23.24 -11.42 15.10
C ASN A 102 -22.07 -12.39 14.92
N LEU A 103 -20.84 -11.91 14.67
CA LEU A 103 -19.65 -12.77 14.73
C LEU A 103 -19.44 -13.38 16.12
N LEU A 104 -19.86 -12.70 17.18
CA LEU A 104 -19.82 -13.21 18.55
C LEU A 104 -20.86 -14.33 18.80
N ASN A 105 -21.96 -14.32 18.05
CA ASN A 105 -23.08 -15.27 18.20
C ASN A 105 -23.02 -16.43 17.20
N LYS A 106 -21.97 -16.52 16.38
CA LYS A 106 -21.83 -17.58 15.38
C LYS A 106 -21.08 -18.75 16.01
N GLU A 107 -21.49 -19.97 15.66
CA GLU A 107 -21.07 -21.32 16.14
C GLU A 107 -19.56 -21.61 16.27
N ILE A 108 -18.68 -20.64 16.02
CA ILE A 108 -17.28 -20.68 16.44
C ILE A 108 -17.20 -20.65 17.99
N PHE A 109 -18.16 -19.97 18.62
CA PHE A 109 -18.37 -20.04 20.06
C PHE A 109 -19.39 -21.12 20.34
N VAL A 110 -18.94 -22.18 21.00
CA VAL A 110 -19.82 -23.21 21.53
C VAL A 110 -20.64 -22.53 22.64
N GLU A 111 -21.88 -22.14 22.34
CA GLU A 111 -22.81 -21.52 23.30
C GLU A 111 -23.03 -22.41 24.53
N ASP A 112 -22.86 -23.72 24.36
CA ASP A 112 -22.69 -24.71 25.41
C ASP A 112 -21.27 -25.26 25.31
N PHE A 113 -20.29 -24.61 25.96
CA PHE A 113 -18.97 -25.24 26.12
C PHE A 113 -19.18 -26.64 26.69
N GLU A 114 -19.02 -27.67 25.85
CA GLU A 114 -18.83 -29.02 26.35
C GLU A 114 -17.66 -28.91 27.31
N ASP A 115 -17.91 -29.16 28.59
CA ASP A 115 -16.89 -29.13 29.62
C ASP A 115 -15.67 -29.88 29.07
N PRO A 116 -14.47 -29.27 29.16
CA PRO A 116 -13.27 -29.89 28.60
C PRO A 116 -13.20 -31.32 29.14
N PRO A 117 -12.86 -32.31 28.29
CA PRO A 117 -12.98 -33.72 28.65
C PRO A 117 -12.26 -33.97 29.97
N VAL A 118 -13.04 -34.32 31.00
CA VAL A 118 -12.52 -34.53 32.35
C VAL A 118 -11.69 -35.80 32.33
N PHE A 119 -10.45 -35.70 32.80
CA PHE A 119 -9.62 -36.87 33.00
C PHE A 119 -10.20 -37.72 34.14
N THR A 120 -10.71 -38.90 33.78
CA THR A 120 -11.34 -39.88 34.67
C THR A 120 -10.45 -41.08 35.01
N GLY A 121 -9.22 -41.10 34.53
CA GLY A 121 -8.28 -42.19 34.80
C GLY A 121 -7.91 -42.28 36.28
N ASP A 122 -7.82 -43.50 36.79
CA ASP A 122 -7.34 -43.74 38.15
C ASP A 122 -5.81 -43.71 38.21
N LEU A 123 -5.27 -42.63 38.77
CA LEU A 123 -3.83 -42.46 38.99
C LEU A 123 -3.39 -42.98 40.35
N THR A 124 -4.29 -43.40 41.24
CA THR A 124 -3.95 -43.81 42.62
C THR A 124 -3.12 -45.10 42.66
N THR A 125 -3.20 -45.91 41.60
CA THR A 125 -2.49 -47.18 41.42
C THR A 125 -1.13 -47.04 40.74
N LEU A 126 -0.78 -45.85 40.24
CA LEU A 126 0.50 -45.60 39.58
C LEU A 126 1.67 -45.86 40.56
N LYS A 127 2.67 -46.61 40.08
CA LYS A 127 3.96 -46.79 40.76
C LYS A 127 5.06 -46.53 39.75
N LEU A 128 5.94 -45.57 40.03
CA LEU A 128 7.06 -45.24 39.16
C LEU A 128 8.27 -46.15 39.42
N ILE A 129 8.45 -46.54 40.69
CA ILE A 129 9.47 -47.51 41.12
C ILE A 129 8.76 -48.57 41.95
N LEU A 130 8.98 -49.84 41.63
CA LEU A 130 8.38 -50.94 42.36
C LEU A 130 9.01 -51.07 43.76
N GLU A 131 8.28 -51.64 44.71
CA GLU A 131 8.76 -51.70 46.11
C GLU A 131 10.03 -52.55 46.24
N GLU A 132 10.18 -53.61 45.45
CA GLU A 132 11.40 -54.41 45.37
C GLU A 132 12.60 -53.61 44.83
N GLU A 133 12.36 -52.69 43.89
CA GLU A 133 13.39 -51.81 43.33
C GLU A 133 13.81 -50.77 44.36
N LYS A 134 12.86 -50.20 45.11
CA LYS A 134 13.17 -49.29 46.24
C LYS A 134 14.04 -49.99 47.28
N VAL A 135 13.78 -51.26 47.58
CA VAL A 135 14.62 -52.05 48.50
C VAL A 135 16.02 -52.25 47.91
N HIS A 136 16.13 -52.56 46.61
CA HIS A 136 17.43 -52.73 45.96
C HIS A 136 18.25 -51.42 45.94
N LEU A 137 17.61 -50.30 45.60
CA LEU A 137 18.23 -48.97 45.60
C LEU A 137 18.66 -48.56 47.01
N ASN A 138 17.85 -48.83 48.04
CA ASN A 138 18.24 -48.57 49.43
C ASN A 138 19.43 -49.42 49.88
N LYS A 139 19.51 -50.68 49.45
CA LYS A 139 20.68 -51.54 49.71
C LYS A 139 21.94 -51.03 49.01
N MET A 140 21.81 -50.59 47.76
CA MET A 140 22.91 -49.98 47.00
C MET A 140 23.39 -48.69 47.66
N ARG A 141 22.43 -47.84 48.07
CA ARG A 141 22.67 -46.59 48.79
C ARG A 141 23.46 -46.81 50.08
N ALA A 142 23.06 -47.80 50.89
CA ALA A 142 23.71 -48.12 52.16
C ALA A 142 24.92 -49.08 52.02
N GLY A 143 25.33 -49.38 50.79
CA GLY A 143 26.45 -50.27 50.51
C GLY A 143 27.80 -49.61 50.74
N ASN A 144 28.88 -50.36 50.44
CA ASN A 144 30.26 -49.92 50.68
C ASN A 144 30.66 -48.66 49.91
N LEU A 145 29.95 -48.30 48.85
CA LEU A 145 30.20 -47.09 48.06
C LEU A 145 29.40 -45.87 48.55
N SER A 146 28.62 -45.97 49.62
CA SER A 146 27.76 -44.86 50.10
C SER A 146 28.52 -43.54 50.26
N GLU A 147 29.72 -43.59 50.83
CA GLU A 147 30.54 -42.40 51.11
C GLU A 147 31.42 -42.00 49.93
N TYR A 148 31.37 -42.72 48.81
CA TYR A 148 32.23 -42.47 47.66
C TYR A 148 32.06 -41.04 47.12
N HIS A 149 33.20 -40.37 46.90
CA HIS A 149 33.38 -39.15 46.13
C HIS A 149 34.86 -39.05 45.72
N SER A 150 35.17 -38.58 44.51
CA SER A 150 36.55 -38.42 44.03
C SER A 150 37.48 -37.64 44.97
N ILE A 151 36.94 -36.70 45.75
CA ILE A 151 37.74 -35.84 46.62
C ILE A 151 38.54 -36.65 47.64
N LEU A 152 37.95 -37.74 48.14
CA LEU A 152 38.57 -38.69 49.07
C LEU A 152 39.83 -39.34 48.50
N TYR A 153 39.95 -39.42 47.17
CA TYR A 153 41.15 -39.92 46.52
C TYR A 153 42.11 -38.77 46.20
N SER A 154 41.60 -37.67 45.66
CA SER A 154 42.43 -36.53 45.26
C SER A 154 43.23 -35.91 46.42
N GLU A 155 42.68 -35.93 47.65
CA GLU A 155 43.36 -35.43 48.85
C GLU A 155 44.54 -36.32 49.30
N HIS A 156 44.53 -37.60 48.93
CA HIS A 156 45.54 -38.57 49.36
C HIS A 156 46.57 -38.91 48.27
N LEU A 157 46.35 -38.50 47.02
CA LEU A 157 47.31 -38.69 45.94
C LEU A 157 48.35 -37.56 45.90
N CYS A 158 49.63 -37.93 46.01
CA CYS A 158 50.73 -36.98 45.81
C CYS A 158 50.75 -36.49 44.36
N THR A 159 50.65 -35.18 44.15
CA THR A 159 50.80 -34.54 42.82
C THR A 159 52.22 -34.00 42.58
N LYS A 160 53.06 -34.00 43.62
CA LYS A 160 54.45 -33.54 43.57
C LYS A 160 55.37 -34.58 44.20
N PHE A 161 56.22 -35.19 43.39
CA PHE A 161 57.10 -36.30 43.79
C PHE A 161 58.52 -35.86 44.18
N THR A 162 58.89 -34.64 43.83
CA THR A 162 60.22 -34.09 44.10
C THR A 162 60.09 -32.71 44.75
N HIS A 163 60.98 -32.37 45.69
CA HIS A 163 60.98 -31.05 46.32
C HIS A 163 61.29 -29.94 45.31
N THR A 164 62.28 -30.19 44.47
CA THR A 164 62.74 -29.31 43.37
C THR A 164 62.47 -30.01 42.05
N ASP A 165 62.00 -29.27 41.06
CA ASP A 165 61.84 -29.75 39.70
C ASP A 165 63.18 -30.26 39.15
N TYR A 166 63.22 -31.53 38.78
CA TYR A 166 64.44 -32.18 38.29
C TYR A 166 64.90 -31.59 36.95
N SER A 167 63.99 -31.05 36.13
CA SER A 167 64.35 -30.33 34.91
C SER A 167 65.13 -29.05 35.22
N ILE A 168 64.70 -28.30 36.23
CA ILE A 168 65.42 -27.09 36.69
C ILE A 168 66.76 -27.49 37.31
N LEU A 169 66.76 -28.50 38.19
CA LEU A 169 67.98 -28.94 38.87
C LEU A 169 69.01 -29.47 37.88
N LYS A 170 68.61 -30.32 36.92
CA LYS A 170 69.42 -30.78 35.79
C LYS A 170 70.08 -29.62 35.05
N THR A 171 69.30 -28.60 34.68
CA THR A 171 69.79 -27.45 33.91
C THR A 171 70.82 -26.65 34.72
N LYS A 172 70.52 -26.34 35.99
CA LYS A 172 71.44 -25.61 36.87
C LYS A 172 72.73 -26.39 37.12
N THR A 173 72.63 -27.70 37.37
CA THR A 173 73.77 -28.58 37.59
C THR A 173 74.66 -28.67 36.34
N ARG A 174 74.05 -28.72 35.14
CA ARG A 174 74.80 -28.70 33.87
C ARG A 174 75.52 -27.37 33.63
N LEU A 175 74.86 -26.24 33.88
CA LEU A 175 75.47 -24.91 33.74
C LEU A 175 76.62 -24.71 34.73
N PHE A 176 76.45 -25.18 35.96
CA PHE A 176 77.51 -25.11 36.97
C PHE A 176 78.74 -25.94 36.57
N ALA A 177 78.54 -27.11 35.96
CA ALA A 177 79.65 -27.89 35.40
C ALA A 177 80.42 -27.10 34.32
N TYR A 178 79.71 -26.38 33.44
CA TYR A 178 80.33 -25.53 32.41
C TYR A 178 81.11 -24.36 33.02
N GLU A 179 80.56 -23.73 34.07
CA GLU A 179 81.26 -22.65 34.78
C GLU A 179 82.54 -23.14 35.45
N ILE A 180 82.52 -24.32 36.10
CA ILE A 180 83.73 -24.92 36.69
C ILE A 180 84.81 -25.14 35.64
N ASN A 181 84.44 -25.69 34.48
CA ASN A 181 85.38 -25.98 33.41
C ASN A 181 86.01 -24.71 32.82
N THR A 182 85.20 -23.66 32.61
CA THR A 182 85.63 -22.43 31.93
C THR A 182 86.34 -21.45 32.87
N ARG A 183 85.88 -21.31 34.11
CA ARG A 183 86.34 -20.27 35.03
C ARG A 183 87.46 -20.74 35.97
N TYR A 184 87.49 -22.03 36.32
CA TYR A 184 88.38 -22.53 37.39
C TYR A 184 89.52 -23.45 36.90
N LEU A 185 89.57 -23.80 35.59
CA LEU A 185 90.65 -24.46 34.79
C LEU A 185 91.41 -25.68 35.38
N LYS A 186 91.23 -26.01 36.66
CA LYS A 186 91.82 -27.14 37.41
C LYS A 186 90.76 -28.04 38.05
N GLY A 187 89.48 -27.79 37.77
CA GLY A 187 88.33 -28.47 38.37
C GLY A 187 87.77 -29.65 37.57
N PHE A 188 88.55 -30.29 36.69
CA PHE A 188 88.05 -31.33 35.77
C PHE A 188 87.28 -32.48 36.46
N PRO A 189 87.75 -33.06 37.59
CA PRO A 189 86.99 -34.10 38.29
C PRO A 189 85.64 -33.60 38.81
N ALA A 190 85.57 -32.37 39.32
CA ALA A 190 84.31 -31.77 39.78
C ALA A 190 83.36 -31.50 38.60
N CYS A 191 83.87 -30.98 37.48
CA CYS A 191 83.09 -30.79 36.25
C CYS A 191 82.46 -32.11 35.78
N LEU A 192 83.24 -33.20 35.72
CA LEU A 192 82.75 -34.52 35.33
C LEU A 192 81.67 -35.02 36.29
N ALA A 193 81.87 -34.89 37.60
CA ALA A 193 80.89 -35.30 38.61
C ALA A 193 79.54 -34.56 38.45
N TYR A 194 79.55 -33.25 38.26
CA TYR A 194 78.32 -32.48 38.03
C TYR A 194 77.67 -32.80 36.67
N PHE A 195 78.47 -33.09 35.64
CA PHE A 195 77.91 -33.53 34.36
C PHE A 195 77.19 -34.88 34.46
N LEU A 196 77.79 -35.84 35.18
CA LEU A 196 77.16 -37.13 35.46
C LEU A 196 75.90 -36.97 36.30
N ALA A 197 75.95 -36.17 37.37
CA ALA A 197 74.78 -35.87 38.20
C ALA A 197 73.64 -35.23 37.39
N SER A 198 73.95 -34.33 36.45
CA SER A 198 72.95 -33.78 35.51
C SER A 198 72.37 -34.87 34.61
N SER A 199 73.17 -35.83 34.15
CA SER A 199 72.69 -36.93 33.31
C SER A 199 71.80 -37.89 34.09
N ASP A 200 72.15 -38.19 35.35
CA ASP A 200 71.35 -39.04 36.23
C ASP A 200 70.02 -38.36 36.59
N LEU A 201 70.03 -37.05 36.88
CA LEU A 201 68.79 -36.27 37.06
C LEU A 201 67.88 -36.33 35.84
N ALA A 202 68.45 -36.29 34.62
CA ALA A 202 67.66 -36.44 33.40
C ALA A 202 66.98 -37.81 33.31
N LYS A 203 67.70 -38.88 33.68
CA LYS A 203 67.14 -40.23 33.70
C LYS A 203 66.07 -40.38 34.79
N TYR A 204 66.28 -39.85 35.99
CA TYR A 204 65.24 -39.90 37.03
C TYR A 204 63.99 -39.10 36.63
N ASP A 205 64.16 -37.95 35.97
CA ASP A 205 63.04 -37.17 35.44
C ASP A 205 62.25 -37.98 34.39
N GLU A 206 62.95 -38.54 33.40
CA GLU A 206 62.36 -39.28 32.28
C GLU A 206 61.72 -40.61 32.68
N TYR A 207 62.40 -41.40 33.52
CA TYR A 207 61.99 -42.78 33.83
C TYR A 207 61.21 -42.92 35.14
N LEU A 208 61.23 -41.91 36.03
CA LEU A 208 60.53 -41.98 37.32
C LEU A 208 59.50 -40.85 37.47
N VAL A 209 59.91 -39.58 37.40
CA VAL A 209 59.02 -38.44 37.72
C VAL A 209 57.91 -38.29 36.67
N VAL A 210 58.25 -38.30 35.38
CA VAL A 210 57.27 -38.13 34.29
C VAL A 210 56.26 -39.28 34.25
N PRO A 211 56.66 -40.57 34.27
CA PRO A 211 55.70 -41.68 34.27
C PRO A 211 54.79 -41.68 35.50
N LEU A 212 55.33 -41.37 36.69
CA LEU A 212 54.57 -41.33 37.92
C LEU A 212 53.55 -40.18 37.94
N THR A 213 53.94 -39.00 37.45
CA THR A 213 53.04 -37.86 37.26
C THR A 213 51.92 -38.18 36.28
N ASN A 214 52.25 -38.80 35.14
CA ASN A 214 51.25 -39.21 34.16
C ASN A 214 50.30 -40.27 34.72
N ALA A 215 50.80 -41.23 35.52
CA ALA A 215 49.97 -42.24 36.14
C ALA A 215 48.99 -41.64 37.16
N VAL A 216 49.44 -40.73 38.02
CA VAL A 216 48.59 -40.03 38.99
C VAL A 216 47.54 -39.15 38.29
N ASN A 217 47.95 -38.38 37.28
CA ASN A 217 47.00 -37.56 36.52
C ASN A 217 45.92 -38.40 35.82
N LYS A 218 46.31 -39.55 35.24
CA LYS A 218 45.34 -40.50 34.66
C LYS A 218 44.40 -41.08 35.72
N ALA A 219 44.92 -41.42 36.90
CA ALA A 219 44.10 -41.91 38.00
C ALA A 219 43.08 -40.85 38.44
N LEU A 220 43.53 -39.61 38.69
CA LEU A 220 42.64 -38.49 39.05
C LEU A 220 41.58 -38.23 37.98
N GLN A 221 41.95 -38.28 36.70
CA GLN A 221 41.00 -38.14 35.60
C GLN A 221 39.94 -39.23 35.64
N LYS A 222 40.32 -40.50 35.89
CA LYS A 222 39.38 -41.62 35.99
C LYS A 222 38.46 -41.53 37.19
N VAL A 223 38.97 -41.10 38.34
CA VAL A 223 38.13 -40.90 39.53
C VAL A 223 37.12 -39.76 39.29
N ASN A 224 37.53 -38.67 38.64
CA ASN A 224 36.60 -37.58 38.27
C ASN A 224 35.56 -38.02 37.22
N GLU A 225 35.94 -38.88 36.28
CA GLU A 225 35.01 -39.47 35.31
C GLU A 225 33.94 -40.31 36.02
N ILE A 226 34.33 -41.10 37.03
CA ILE A 226 33.36 -41.84 37.85
C ILE A 226 32.40 -40.89 38.54
N ASP A 227 32.88 -39.79 39.14
CA ASP A 227 32.00 -38.79 39.78
C ASP A 227 30.91 -38.30 38.83
N SER A 228 31.25 -37.97 37.58
CA SER A 228 30.28 -37.51 36.57
C SER A 228 29.24 -38.56 36.16
N LEU A 229 29.53 -39.84 36.40
CA LEU A 229 28.65 -40.95 36.01
C LEU A 229 27.68 -41.35 37.14
N ILE A 230 28.12 -41.25 38.39
CA ILE A 230 27.37 -41.83 39.52
C ILE A 230 26.94 -40.82 40.58
N LEU A 231 27.47 -39.60 40.58
CA LEU A 231 27.09 -38.56 41.52
C LEU A 231 26.04 -37.63 40.92
N TYR A 232 25.12 -37.17 41.78
CA TYR A 232 24.10 -36.18 41.44
C TYR A 232 24.31 -34.93 42.29
N ASP A 233 24.36 -33.77 41.64
CA ASP A 233 24.63 -32.46 42.27
C ASP A 233 25.87 -32.47 43.18
N ASN A 234 26.90 -33.23 42.79
CA ASN A 234 28.17 -33.36 43.51
C ASN A 234 28.00 -33.84 44.98
N ASN A 235 26.91 -34.55 45.28
CA ASN A 235 26.76 -35.28 46.53
C ASN A 235 27.59 -36.57 46.49
N ASN A 236 27.91 -37.15 47.65
CA ASN A 236 28.44 -38.53 47.67
C ASN A 236 27.43 -39.52 47.06
N PHE A 237 27.89 -40.71 46.70
CA PHE A 237 27.06 -41.67 45.96
C PHE A 237 25.77 -42.05 46.71
N GLY A 238 25.85 -42.29 48.02
CA GLY A 238 24.68 -42.62 48.85
C GLY A 238 23.66 -41.48 48.88
N ASN A 239 24.10 -40.24 49.11
CA ASN A 239 23.21 -39.08 49.10
C ASN A 239 22.63 -38.82 47.70
N SER A 240 23.42 -39.05 46.64
CA SER A 240 22.97 -38.92 45.24
C SER A 240 21.78 -39.84 44.96
N ILE A 241 21.88 -41.13 45.30
CA ILE A 241 20.76 -42.07 45.18
C ILE A 241 19.59 -41.64 46.06
N GLY A 242 19.84 -41.19 47.29
CA GLY A 242 18.80 -40.71 48.20
C GLY A 242 17.99 -39.55 47.61
N VAL A 243 18.65 -38.51 47.10
CA VAL A 243 18.02 -37.35 46.49
C VAL A 243 17.19 -37.74 45.26
N LEU A 244 17.71 -38.63 44.40
CA LEU A 244 16.98 -39.13 43.23
C LEU A 244 15.74 -39.94 43.63
N MET A 245 15.88 -40.84 44.61
CA MET A 245 14.75 -41.63 45.11
C MET A 245 13.67 -40.73 45.72
N ASP A 246 14.06 -39.73 46.50
CA ASP A 246 13.12 -38.76 47.08
C ASP A 246 12.43 -37.94 45.98
N ALA A 247 13.15 -37.55 44.93
CA ALA A 247 12.57 -36.85 43.79
C ALA A 247 11.56 -37.71 43.03
N VAL A 248 11.85 -39.00 42.81
CA VAL A 248 10.90 -39.92 42.19
C VAL A 248 9.69 -40.16 43.07
N GLN A 249 9.88 -40.36 44.38
CA GLN A 249 8.77 -40.54 45.33
C GLN A 249 7.86 -39.31 45.36
N ARG A 250 8.42 -38.09 45.44
CA ARG A 250 7.63 -36.84 45.36
C ARG A 250 6.86 -36.71 44.05
N SER A 251 7.45 -37.15 42.94
CA SER A 251 6.80 -37.13 41.63
C SER A 251 5.66 -38.15 41.55
N GLU A 252 5.87 -39.36 42.07
CA GLU A 252 4.83 -40.38 42.20
C GLU A 252 3.67 -39.89 43.06
N ASP A 253 3.95 -39.34 44.25
CA ASP A 253 2.95 -38.79 45.15
C ASP A 253 2.17 -37.64 44.50
N PHE A 254 2.86 -36.75 43.77
CA PHE A 254 2.20 -35.69 43.02
C PHE A 254 1.23 -36.25 42.00
N ILE A 255 1.63 -37.23 41.17
CA ILE A 255 0.76 -37.80 40.13
C ILE A 255 -0.42 -38.55 40.78
N ARG A 256 -0.17 -39.35 41.81
CA ARG A 256 -1.20 -40.15 42.50
C ARG A 256 -2.24 -39.29 43.20
N TYR A 257 -1.81 -38.27 43.95
CA TYR A 257 -2.72 -37.49 44.82
C TYR A 257 -3.19 -36.19 44.18
N LYS A 258 -2.39 -35.57 43.31
CA LYS A 258 -2.71 -34.28 42.70
C LYS A 258 -2.86 -34.33 41.17
N GLY A 259 -2.49 -35.42 40.51
CA GLY A 259 -2.45 -35.51 39.04
C GLY A 259 -3.80 -35.26 38.38
N SER A 260 -4.86 -35.94 38.82
CA SER A 260 -6.20 -35.77 38.24
C SER A 260 -6.71 -34.33 38.42
N ASN A 261 -6.65 -33.79 39.64
CA ASN A 261 -7.02 -32.41 39.92
C ASN A 261 -6.17 -31.40 39.14
N TYR A 262 -4.87 -31.65 38.99
CA TYR A 262 -3.97 -30.78 38.25
C TYR A 262 -4.32 -30.76 36.75
N ILE A 263 -4.52 -31.93 36.13
CA ILE A 263 -4.90 -32.05 34.72
C ILE A 263 -6.24 -31.37 34.47
N ASN A 264 -7.25 -31.63 35.31
CA ASN A 264 -8.59 -31.07 35.14
C ASN A 264 -8.60 -29.54 35.34
N ASN A 265 -7.92 -29.04 36.38
CA ASN A 265 -7.80 -27.60 36.59
C ASN A 265 -7.00 -26.93 35.47
N LEU A 266 -5.95 -27.58 34.96
CA LEU A 266 -5.17 -27.05 33.85
C LEU A 266 -6.00 -26.99 32.56
N ALA A 267 -6.72 -28.07 32.22
CA ALA A 267 -7.59 -28.13 31.05
C ALA A 267 -8.68 -27.05 31.12
N HIS A 268 -9.33 -26.91 32.28
CA HIS A 268 -10.34 -25.88 32.53
C HIS A 268 -9.76 -24.46 32.39
N ASN A 269 -8.67 -24.15 33.11
CA ASN A 269 -8.08 -22.81 33.08
C ASN A 269 -7.52 -22.45 31.71
N LEU A 270 -6.92 -23.41 30.99
CA LEU A 270 -6.42 -23.19 29.64
C LEU A 270 -7.57 -22.94 28.66
N SER A 271 -8.65 -23.74 28.74
CA SER A 271 -9.85 -23.54 27.92
C SER A 271 -10.41 -22.13 28.12
N ILE A 272 -10.61 -21.70 29.38
CA ILE A 272 -11.06 -20.35 29.70
C ILE A 272 -10.11 -19.28 29.13
N SER A 273 -8.79 -19.44 29.33
CA SER A 273 -7.80 -18.45 28.87
C SER A 273 -7.81 -18.29 27.36
N VAL A 274 -7.86 -19.39 26.61
CA VAL A 274 -7.94 -19.37 25.14
C VAL A 274 -9.23 -18.69 24.69
N ASN A 275 -10.35 -19.01 25.32
CA ASN A 275 -11.65 -18.42 24.98
C ASN A 275 -11.69 -16.91 25.23
N LEU A 276 -11.14 -16.46 26.37
CA LEU A 276 -11.05 -15.02 26.66
C LEU A 276 -10.22 -14.28 25.61
N GLN A 277 -9.10 -14.88 25.15
CA GLN A 277 -8.29 -14.28 24.09
C GLN A 277 -9.00 -14.24 22.73
N LEU A 278 -9.76 -15.29 22.39
CA LEU A 278 -10.55 -15.33 21.16
C LEU A 278 -11.68 -14.29 21.19
N GLN A 279 -12.36 -14.16 22.32
CA GLN A 279 -13.40 -13.15 22.50
C GLN A 279 -12.82 -11.74 22.39
N GLU A 280 -11.72 -11.44 23.09
CA GLU A 280 -11.06 -10.13 23.01
C GLU A 280 -10.60 -9.81 21.57
N TYR A 281 -10.08 -10.81 20.86
CA TYR A 281 -9.68 -10.65 19.46
C TYR A 281 -10.88 -10.29 18.57
N ILE A 282 -12.01 -10.98 18.72
CA ILE A 282 -13.20 -10.73 17.90
C ILE A 282 -13.83 -9.39 18.24
N GLU A 283 -13.92 -9.02 19.53
CA GLU A 283 -14.36 -7.69 19.93
C GLU A 283 -13.47 -6.58 19.32
N ARG A 284 -12.15 -6.81 19.27
CA ARG A 284 -11.22 -5.90 18.59
C ARG A 284 -11.48 -5.84 17.09
N VAL A 285 -11.69 -6.98 16.42
CA VAL A 285 -12.03 -7.02 15.00
C VAL A 285 -13.32 -6.25 14.74
N ILE A 286 -14.37 -6.47 15.51
CA ILE A 286 -15.65 -5.75 15.40
C ILE A 286 -15.43 -4.25 15.57
N SER A 287 -14.64 -3.84 16.59
CA SER A 287 -14.34 -2.42 16.82
C SER A 287 -13.56 -1.80 15.66
N GLU A 288 -12.53 -2.47 15.13
CA GLU A 288 -11.73 -2.00 14.00
C GLU A 288 -12.56 -1.92 12.72
N VAL A 289 -13.41 -2.93 12.49
CA VAL A 289 -14.28 -3.01 11.32
C VAL A 289 -15.29 -1.86 11.30
N ASN A 290 -15.88 -1.52 12.45
CA ASN A 290 -16.85 -0.43 12.55
C ASN A 290 -16.21 0.97 12.53
N LYS A 291 -14.95 1.12 12.98
CA LYS A 291 -14.31 2.45 13.15
C LYS A 291 -13.29 2.83 12.08
N ASN A 292 -12.61 1.86 11.49
CA ASN A 292 -11.43 2.11 10.64
C ASN A 292 -11.53 1.44 9.27
N VAL A 293 -12.37 0.41 9.10
CA VAL A 293 -12.49 -0.34 7.84
C VAL A 293 -13.78 0.02 7.12
N GLY A 294 -13.73 0.11 5.79
CA GLY A 294 -14.95 0.27 4.99
C GLY A 294 -15.54 1.69 4.95
N HIS A 295 -14.85 2.69 5.50
CA HIS A 295 -15.18 4.09 5.21
C HIS A 295 -14.85 4.42 3.76
N CYS A 296 -15.80 4.99 3.04
CA CYS A 296 -15.63 5.28 1.61
C CYS A 296 -15.76 6.78 1.26
N LYS A 297 -15.81 7.67 2.26
CA LYS A 297 -15.89 9.14 2.05
C LYS A 297 -14.89 9.68 1.01
N PRO A 298 -13.60 9.27 0.98
CA PRO A 298 -12.69 9.74 -0.06
C PRO A 298 -13.13 9.34 -1.47
N LEU A 299 -13.71 8.16 -1.63
CA LEU A 299 -14.21 7.67 -2.91
C LEU A 299 -15.45 8.44 -3.36
N ALA A 300 -16.39 8.70 -2.44
CA ALA A 300 -17.56 9.51 -2.74
C ALA A 300 -17.18 10.95 -3.11
N TYR A 301 -16.17 11.53 -2.44
CA TYR A 301 -15.63 12.84 -2.77
C TYR A 301 -15.02 12.88 -4.18
N ILE A 302 -14.23 11.88 -4.57
CA ILE A 302 -13.66 11.80 -5.93
C ILE A 302 -14.79 11.68 -6.97
N TYR A 303 -15.81 10.88 -6.70
CA TYR A 303 -16.95 10.73 -7.59
C TYR A 303 -17.72 12.06 -7.77
N SER A 304 -18.11 12.72 -6.67
CA SER A 304 -18.81 14.01 -6.76
C SER A 304 -17.96 15.07 -7.47
N GLN A 305 -16.66 15.10 -7.18
CA GLN A 305 -15.76 16.09 -7.76
C GLN A 305 -15.51 15.83 -9.25
N SER A 306 -15.32 14.58 -9.66
CA SER A 306 -15.15 14.23 -11.07
C SER A 306 -16.39 14.57 -11.89
N ALA A 307 -17.58 14.26 -11.38
CA ALA A 307 -18.83 14.58 -12.06
C ALA A 307 -19.05 16.11 -12.15
N TYR A 308 -18.71 16.86 -11.10
CA TYR A 308 -18.73 18.33 -11.13
C TYR A 308 -17.73 18.90 -12.16
N LEU A 309 -16.50 18.39 -12.18
CA LEU A 309 -15.46 18.84 -13.12
C LEU A 309 -15.83 18.56 -14.58
N ILE A 310 -16.46 17.41 -14.88
CA ILE A 310 -16.93 17.12 -16.23
C ILE A 310 -17.98 18.14 -16.67
N CYS A 311 -18.90 18.51 -15.78
CA CYS A 311 -19.91 19.52 -16.08
C CYS A 311 -19.30 20.90 -16.32
N GLU A 312 -18.44 21.38 -15.43
CA GLU A 312 -17.83 22.72 -15.53
C GLU A 312 -16.82 22.82 -16.69
N ARG A 313 -16.03 21.76 -16.94
CA ARG A 313 -14.89 21.80 -17.88
C ARG A 313 -15.21 21.26 -19.27
N LEU A 314 -16.27 20.49 -19.43
CA LEU A 314 -16.65 19.92 -20.73
C LEU A 314 -18.01 20.42 -21.19
N VAL A 315 -19.06 20.25 -20.37
CA VAL A 315 -20.44 20.53 -20.80
C VAL A 315 -20.71 22.03 -20.92
N ASP A 316 -20.31 22.83 -19.93
CA ASP A 316 -20.52 24.27 -19.95
C ASP A 316 -19.83 24.97 -21.14
N PRO A 317 -18.55 24.67 -21.49
CA PRO A 317 -17.91 25.21 -22.70
C PRO A 317 -18.57 24.79 -24.01
N ILE A 318 -19.07 23.55 -24.13
CA ILE A 318 -19.79 23.08 -25.32
C ILE A 318 -21.07 23.90 -25.51
N ASN A 319 -21.80 24.15 -24.43
CA ASN A 319 -23.01 24.96 -24.47
C ASN A 319 -22.71 26.43 -24.78
N ALA A 320 -21.65 26.99 -24.19
CA ALA A 320 -21.19 28.34 -24.49
C ALA A 320 -20.78 28.51 -25.96
N PHE A 321 -20.07 27.52 -26.53
CA PHE A 321 -19.71 27.50 -27.96
C PHE A 321 -20.95 27.46 -28.86
N ALA A 322 -21.94 26.64 -28.51
CA ALA A 322 -23.20 26.57 -29.24
C ALA A 322 -23.95 27.92 -29.22
N MET A 323 -24.02 28.59 -28.07
CA MET A 323 -24.64 29.92 -27.95
C MET A 323 -23.89 30.99 -28.75
N ALA A 324 -22.56 30.98 -28.74
CA ALA A 324 -21.76 31.89 -29.57
C ALA A 324 -21.99 31.65 -31.08
N THR A 325 -22.14 30.38 -31.47
CA THR A 325 -22.45 29.98 -32.85
C THR A 325 -23.82 30.52 -33.28
N LEU A 326 -24.84 30.37 -32.44
CA LEU A 326 -26.18 30.94 -32.70
C LEU A 326 -26.15 32.46 -32.87
N LEU A 327 -25.40 33.17 -32.02
CA LEU A 327 -25.23 34.62 -32.11
C LEU A 327 -24.56 35.02 -33.43
N CYS A 328 -23.48 34.33 -33.83
CA CYS A 328 -22.82 34.56 -35.11
C CYS A 328 -23.80 34.35 -36.28
N CYS A 329 -24.64 33.32 -36.21
CA CYS A 329 -25.63 33.05 -37.25
C CYS A 329 -26.69 34.15 -37.34
N MET A 330 -27.08 34.73 -36.20
CA MET A 330 -28.02 35.86 -36.15
C MET A 330 -27.49 37.10 -36.89
N PHE A 331 -26.18 37.36 -36.83
CA PHE A 331 -25.54 38.45 -37.59
C PHE A 331 -25.25 38.10 -39.05
N LEU A 332 -24.95 36.85 -39.40
CA LEU A 332 -24.66 36.45 -40.79
C LEU A 332 -25.91 36.37 -41.68
N LEU A 333 -27.04 35.98 -41.11
CA LEU A 333 -28.32 35.82 -41.82
C LEU A 333 -28.80 37.11 -42.52
N PRO A 334 -28.72 38.32 -41.94
CA PRO A 334 -29.05 39.57 -42.63
C PRO A 334 -28.00 40.04 -43.65
N VAL A 335 -26.76 39.54 -43.59
CA VAL A 335 -25.71 39.91 -44.56
C VAL A 335 -25.95 39.25 -45.93
N LEU A 336 -26.47 38.02 -45.95
CA LEU A 336 -26.79 37.29 -47.18
C LEU A 336 -27.77 38.03 -48.12
N PRO A 337 -28.95 38.52 -47.67
CA PRO A 337 -29.86 39.27 -48.54
C PRO A 337 -29.26 40.61 -48.96
N VAL A 338 -28.48 41.28 -48.10
CA VAL A 338 -27.79 42.54 -48.45
C VAL A 338 -26.76 42.30 -49.56
N ALA A 339 -25.93 41.26 -49.44
CA ALA A 339 -24.97 40.85 -50.46
C ALA A 339 -25.65 40.47 -51.79
N HIS A 340 -26.79 39.76 -51.72
CA HIS A 340 -27.58 39.43 -52.90
C HIS A 340 -28.16 40.70 -53.58
N ARG A 341 -28.66 41.66 -52.80
CA ARG A 341 -29.16 42.95 -53.32
C ARG A 341 -28.04 43.76 -54.00
N LEU A 342 -26.86 43.82 -53.38
CA LEU A 342 -25.66 44.44 -53.96
C LEU A 342 -25.24 43.75 -55.27
N MET A 343 -25.28 42.42 -55.32
CA MET A 343 -25.02 41.66 -56.54
C MET A 343 -26.01 42.02 -57.65
N CYS A 344 -27.32 42.07 -57.37
CA CYS A 344 -28.32 42.49 -58.36
C CYS A 344 -28.13 43.94 -58.82
N MET A 345 -27.73 44.86 -57.94
CA MET A 345 -27.41 46.24 -58.33
C MET A 345 -26.16 46.30 -59.22
N TYR A 346 -25.13 45.53 -58.89
CA TYR A 346 -23.89 45.46 -59.67
C TYR A 346 -24.13 44.90 -61.09
N LEU A 347 -24.98 43.88 -61.22
CA LEU A 347 -25.42 43.33 -62.51
C LEU A 347 -26.20 44.33 -63.37
N LYS A 348 -26.90 45.29 -62.73
CA LYS A 348 -27.64 46.36 -63.42
C LYS A 348 -26.74 47.48 -63.93
N ILE A 349 -25.62 47.75 -63.26
CA ILE A 349 -24.69 48.85 -63.59
C ILE A 349 -23.62 48.42 -64.60
N TYR A 350 -23.14 47.17 -64.53
CA TYR A 350 -22.13 46.63 -65.45
C TYR A 350 -22.64 45.35 -66.14
N PRO A 351 -23.47 45.46 -67.18
CA PRO A 351 -23.90 44.29 -67.94
C PRO A 351 -22.69 43.67 -68.64
N SER A 352 -22.36 42.42 -68.31
CA SER A 352 -21.32 41.68 -69.00
C SER A 352 -21.86 41.14 -70.34
N PRO A 353 -21.01 40.96 -71.37
CA PRO A 353 -21.45 40.46 -72.68
C PRO A 353 -22.03 39.03 -72.63
N ILE A 354 -21.78 38.30 -71.54
CA ILE A 354 -22.37 36.97 -71.31
C ILE A 354 -23.84 37.08 -70.91
N VAL A 355 -24.21 38.14 -70.18
CA VAL A 355 -25.60 38.38 -69.74
C VAL A 355 -26.46 38.87 -70.90
N THR A 356 -25.91 39.64 -71.85
CA THR A 356 -26.63 40.03 -73.06
C THR A 356 -26.85 38.87 -74.03
N GLN A 357 -25.89 37.94 -74.12
CA GLN A 357 -26.03 36.71 -74.92
C GLN A 357 -27.05 35.74 -74.33
N LEU A 358 -27.07 35.56 -72.99
CA LEU A 358 -28.13 34.77 -72.34
C LEU A 358 -29.50 35.47 -72.41
N ALA A 359 -29.55 36.80 -72.34
CA ALA A 359 -30.81 37.55 -72.49
C ALA A 359 -31.35 37.48 -73.92
N ALA A 360 -30.49 37.49 -74.95
CA ALA A 360 -30.89 37.30 -76.34
C ALA A 360 -31.32 35.85 -76.63
N ALA A 361 -30.65 34.85 -76.03
CA ALA A 361 -31.05 33.45 -76.12
C ALA A 361 -32.36 33.15 -75.36
N ALA A 362 -32.61 33.84 -74.24
CA ALA A 362 -33.86 33.73 -73.49
C ALA A 362 -35.04 34.40 -74.22
N ALA A 363 -34.83 35.54 -74.88
CA ALA A 363 -35.87 36.22 -75.67
C ALA A 363 -36.33 35.42 -76.90
N ALA A 364 -35.48 34.53 -77.44
CA ALA A 364 -35.86 33.62 -78.52
C ALA A 364 -36.58 32.33 -78.04
N ALA A 365 -36.58 32.06 -76.72
CA ALA A 365 -37.12 30.84 -76.10
C ALA A 365 -38.43 31.07 -75.30
N GLU A 366 -38.99 32.29 -75.28
CA GLU A 366 -40.24 32.63 -74.59
C GLU A 366 -41.51 32.15 -75.34
N ALA A 367 -41.58 30.84 -75.61
CA ALA A 367 -42.83 30.11 -75.79
C ALA A 367 -42.98 28.93 -74.81
N ALA A 368 -42.08 28.76 -73.83
CA ALA A 368 -42.23 27.74 -72.80
C ALA A 368 -41.62 28.17 -71.45
N GLU A 369 -42.51 28.50 -70.53
CA GLU A 369 -42.49 28.29 -69.07
C GLU A 369 -41.13 28.06 -68.33
N GLY A 370 -40.87 28.90 -67.32
CA GLY A 370 -40.29 28.44 -66.05
C GLY A 370 -38.83 28.75 -65.72
N ALA A 371 -38.42 30.03 -65.62
CA ALA A 371 -37.30 30.45 -64.76
C ALA A 371 -37.32 31.97 -64.49
N ARG A 372 -38.19 32.44 -63.59
CA ARG A 372 -38.11 33.82 -63.07
C ARG A 372 -37.16 33.88 -61.88
N CYS A 373 -36.22 34.82 -61.90
CA CYS A 373 -35.57 35.33 -60.69
C CYS A 373 -36.51 36.41 -60.10
N PRO A 374 -37.22 36.18 -58.99
CA PRO A 374 -38.44 36.94 -58.68
C PRO A 374 -38.21 38.34 -58.08
N VAL A 375 -36.97 38.85 -58.00
CA VAL A 375 -36.68 40.02 -57.15
C VAL A 375 -35.76 41.07 -57.78
N CYS A 376 -35.47 40.98 -59.09
CA CYS A 376 -34.67 42.00 -59.79
C CYS A 376 -35.50 42.58 -60.96
N THR A 377 -36.63 43.20 -60.63
CA THR A 377 -37.51 43.93 -61.56
C THR A 377 -37.30 45.44 -61.42
N GLY A 378 -36.65 46.02 -62.42
CA GLY A 378 -36.67 47.46 -62.65
C GLY A 378 -35.99 47.77 -63.97
N PRO A 379 -36.55 48.63 -64.85
CA PRO A 379 -36.06 48.81 -66.22
C PRO A 379 -34.61 49.34 -66.25
N PRO A 380 -33.85 49.06 -67.33
CA PRO A 380 -32.53 49.65 -67.54
C PRO A 380 -32.65 51.16 -67.75
N VAL A 381 -31.75 51.94 -67.15
CA VAL A 381 -31.69 53.39 -67.36
C VAL A 381 -31.00 53.65 -68.70
N TRP A 382 -31.75 54.23 -69.63
CA TRP A 382 -31.22 54.80 -70.86
C TRP A 382 -30.63 56.18 -70.58
N LEU A 383 -29.34 56.38 -70.88
CA LEU A 383 -28.74 57.70 -70.96
C LEU A 383 -28.82 58.16 -72.43
N GLY A 384 -29.75 59.08 -72.71
CA GLY A 384 -29.91 59.80 -73.99
C GLY A 384 -29.82 61.33 -73.79
N PRO A 385 -29.66 62.13 -74.87
CA PRO A 385 -28.67 63.21 -74.93
C PRO A 385 -29.10 64.59 -74.39
N THR A 386 -28.06 65.39 -74.14
CA THR A 386 -27.94 66.78 -73.69
C THR A 386 -29.05 67.78 -74.05
N THR A 387 -29.47 68.61 -73.08
CA THR A 387 -29.57 70.10 -73.19
C THR A 387 -29.91 70.81 -71.85
N SER A 388 -29.10 71.82 -71.51
CA SER A 388 -29.32 73.06 -70.71
C SER A 388 -29.94 73.08 -69.29
N TRP A 389 -29.06 73.14 -68.26
CA TRP A 389 -28.86 74.12 -67.13
C TRP A 389 -30.07 74.86 -66.46
N PRO A 390 -30.00 75.29 -65.16
CA PRO A 390 -28.80 75.74 -64.44
C PRO A 390 -28.58 75.34 -62.94
N GLN A 391 -27.30 75.11 -62.62
CA GLN A 391 -26.44 75.77 -61.61
C GLN A 391 -26.85 75.87 -60.11
N ASP A 392 -25.86 75.50 -59.28
CA ASP A 392 -25.72 75.60 -57.80
C ASP A 392 -26.52 74.57 -56.96
N HIS A 393 -25.91 73.80 -56.05
CA HIS A 393 -24.88 74.18 -55.09
C HIS A 393 -23.71 73.18 -54.96
N ARG A 394 -22.52 73.78 -54.78
CA ARG A 394 -21.32 73.18 -54.21
C ARG A 394 -21.60 72.58 -52.83
N GLY A 395 -21.20 71.33 -52.64
CA GLY A 395 -20.95 70.69 -51.35
C GLY A 395 -19.62 69.95 -51.46
N THR A 396 -18.60 70.54 -50.87
CA THR A 396 -17.17 70.26 -51.00
C THR A 396 -16.74 68.86 -50.57
N SER A 397 -15.76 68.37 -51.32
CA SER A 397 -14.84 67.28 -51.05
C SER A 397 -14.12 67.36 -49.70
N GLY A 398 -13.95 66.21 -49.06
CA GLY A 398 -12.86 65.96 -48.11
C GLY A 398 -12.22 64.62 -48.45
N LEU A 399 -11.08 64.65 -49.16
CA LEU A 399 -10.11 63.55 -49.18
C LEU A 399 -9.09 63.77 -48.04
N PRO A 400 -8.33 62.73 -47.66
CA PRO A 400 -7.75 62.50 -46.35
C PRO A 400 -6.34 63.08 -46.22
N ALA A 401 -5.84 63.13 -44.99
CA ALA A 401 -4.41 63.23 -44.73
C ALA A 401 -4.01 62.36 -43.53
N SER A 402 -2.94 61.61 -43.77
CA SER A 402 -1.93 61.03 -42.89
C SER A 402 -1.35 62.07 -41.91
N GLU A 403 -0.70 61.75 -40.79
CA GLU A 403 0.57 61.02 -40.62
C GLU A 403 0.91 60.95 -39.09
N GLU A 404 1.71 59.93 -38.72
CA GLU A 404 2.72 59.88 -37.61
C GLU A 404 2.24 59.90 -36.14
N LEU A 405 2.57 58.95 -35.25
CA LEU A 405 3.77 58.14 -34.92
C LEU A 405 4.98 58.93 -34.42
N ASN A 406 5.19 58.93 -33.08
CA ASN A 406 6.47 58.74 -32.34
C ASN A 406 6.25 59.11 -30.85
N THR A 407 6.30 58.18 -29.89
CA THR A 407 7.46 57.69 -29.09
C THR A 407 8.35 58.75 -28.42
N SER A 408 8.39 58.71 -27.09
CA SER A 408 9.61 58.63 -26.25
C SER A 408 9.22 58.57 -24.75
N GLU A 409 9.69 57.53 -24.04
CA GLU A 409 10.70 57.57 -22.95
C GLU A 409 10.26 58.42 -21.73
N GLY A 410 10.14 57.90 -20.51
CA GLY A 410 11.12 57.11 -19.77
C GLY A 410 11.81 58.02 -18.74
N SER A 411 11.48 57.89 -17.45
CA SER A 411 12.42 58.01 -16.30
C SER A 411 11.70 58.16 -14.95
N VAL A 412 11.85 57.12 -14.14
CA VAL A 412 12.22 57.09 -12.72
C VAL A 412 12.35 58.47 -12.01
N THR A 413 11.64 58.66 -10.89
CA THR A 413 12.29 58.86 -9.57
C THR A 413 11.31 58.82 -8.40
N ASN A 414 11.89 58.31 -7.32
CA ASN A 414 11.34 57.91 -6.04
C ASN A 414 11.38 59.10 -5.07
N SER A 415 10.34 59.33 -4.26
CA SER A 415 10.53 60.06 -3.00
C SER A 415 9.53 59.66 -1.91
N LYS A 416 10.04 58.78 -1.05
CA LYS A 416 9.84 58.70 0.41
C LYS A 416 9.27 59.97 1.07
N ARG A 417 8.29 59.78 1.96
CA ARG A 417 8.34 60.06 3.42
C ARG A 417 7.00 59.67 4.06
N LYS A 418 7.01 58.74 5.03
CA LYS A 418 7.05 58.98 6.51
C LYS A 418 5.82 59.78 6.96
N LYS A 419 5.09 59.47 8.02
CA LYS A 419 5.19 58.65 9.25
C LYS A 419 3.75 58.82 9.83
N GLU A 420 3.10 57.85 10.45
CA GLU A 420 3.36 57.18 11.74
C GLU A 420 2.55 55.89 11.80
#